data_AF-A0A0K3B520-F1
#
_entry.id   AF-A0A0K3B520-F1
#
_cell.length_a   1.000
_cell.length_b   1.000
_cell.length_c   1.000
_cell.angle_alpha   90.00
_cell.angle_beta   90.00
_cell.angle_gamma   90.00
#
_symmetry.space_group_name_H-M   'P 1'
#
loop_
_entity.id
_entity.type
_entity.pdbx_description
1 polymer ?
#
loop_
_entity_poly.entity_id
_entity_poly.type
_entity_poly.pdbx_seq_one_letter_code
_entity_poly.pdbx_strand_id
1 'polypeptide(L)'
;MASPPAEVMAPATSEASWFCCGPAFGPCSSAGGGACGTCKSASLHCAWPNTSDACFDITRPDKCGNDLLRRTCGHQFFVKHLCGTSEIAVTIRDCGPQTDLWCGEKRCCGGTCATNRLIDFTPAAFTRLGSLSAGLIPVTIRS
;
A
#
# COMPACT_ATOMS: atom_id res chain seq x y z
N MET A 1 26.11 -24.44 8.09
CA MET A 1 25.26 -23.33 8.56
C MET A 1 25.44 -22.20 7.57
N ALA A 2 24.41 -21.89 6.78
CA ALA A 2 24.42 -20.78 5.83
C ALA A 2 23.58 -19.63 6.40
N SER A 3 24.11 -18.42 6.31
CA SER A 3 23.65 -17.17 6.92
C SER A 3 22.18 -16.81 6.60
N PRO A 4 21.40 -16.17 7.50
CA PRO A 4 20.21 -15.44 7.08
C PRO A 4 20.68 -14.12 6.42
N PRO A 5 20.01 -13.61 5.37
CA PRO A 5 19.11 -12.50 5.64
C PRO A 5 18.00 -12.37 4.59
N ALA A 6 16.79 -12.79 4.94
CA ALA A 6 15.61 -12.20 4.35
C ALA A 6 15.24 -11.02 5.27
N GLU A 7 15.77 -9.82 5.00
CA GLU A 7 15.19 -8.55 5.50
C GLU A 7 13.86 -8.28 4.78
N VAL A 8 13.02 -9.30 4.81
CA VAL A 8 11.61 -9.28 4.50
C VAL A 8 11.03 -8.58 5.71
N MET A 9 10.42 -7.41 5.52
CA MET A 9 9.47 -6.93 6.52
C MET A 9 8.64 -8.14 6.93
N ALA A 10 8.54 -8.46 8.22
CA ALA A 10 7.60 -9.49 8.66
C ALA A 10 6.27 -9.22 7.95
N PRO A 11 5.62 -10.23 7.34
CA PRO A 11 4.41 -10.02 6.54
C PRO A 11 3.47 -9.08 7.29
N ALA A 12 3.25 -7.89 6.73
CA ALA A 12 2.52 -6.84 7.41
C ALA A 12 1.04 -7.06 7.14
N THR A 13 0.23 -7.11 8.20
CA THR A 13 -1.23 -7.11 8.06
C THR A 13 -1.70 -5.69 8.30
N SER A 14 -2.14 -5.01 7.24
CA SER A 14 -2.51 -3.59 7.29
C SER A 14 -3.84 -3.30 6.60
N GLU A 15 -4.42 -2.16 6.92
CA GLU A 15 -5.43 -1.60 6.03
C GLU A 15 -4.79 -1.03 4.78
N ALA A 16 -5.56 -1.07 3.70
CA ALA A 16 -5.22 -0.47 2.44
C ALA A 16 -6.40 0.33 1.89
N SER A 17 -6.09 1.46 1.25
CA SER A 17 -7.07 2.27 0.52
C SER A 17 -6.71 2.35 -0.97
N TRP A 18 -7.35 3.27 -1.70
CA TRP A 18 -7.00 3.56 -3.07
C TRP A 18 -6.90 5.05 -3.37
N PHE A 19 -6.15 5.39 -4.41
CA PHE A 19 -5.90 6.76 -4.85
C PHE A 19 -5.82 6.86 -6.37
N CYS A 20 -6.02 8.07 -6.89
CA CYS A 20 -5.88 8.38 -8.30
C CYS A 20 -4.49 8.95 -8.61
N CYS A 21 -3.87 8.50 -9.69
CA CYS A 21 -2.60 9.04 -10.20
C CYS A 21 -2.46 8.88 -11.73
N GLY A 22 -1.68 9.75 -12.36
CA GLY A 22 -1.39 9.67 -13.79
C GLY A 22 -2.65 9.68 -14.67
N PRO A 23 -2.66 8.95 -15.79
CA PRO A 23 -3.82 8.88 -16.68
C PRO A 23 -5.08 8.35 -15.98
N ALA A 24 -6.24 8.90 -16.37
CA ALA A 24 -7.55 8.52 -15.86
C ALA A 24 -7.84 7.01 -16.02
N PHE A 25 -8.48 6.43 -15.00
CA PHE A 25 -8.96 5.04 -15.01
C PHE A 25 -10.08 4.86 -13.98
N GLY A 26 -11.17 4.20 -14.39
CA GLY A 26 -12.35 4.05 -13.54
C GLY A 26 -12.88 5.42 -13.09
N PRO A 27 -13.07 5.67 -11.77
CA PRO A 27 -13.60 6.93 -11.26
C PRO A 27 -12.57 8.08 -11.26
N CYS A 28 -11.31 7.83 -11.61
CA CYS A 28 -10.25 8.84 -11.55
C CYS A 28 -10.27 9.77 -12.77
N SER A 29 -10.05 11.07 -12.52
CA SER A 29 -9.59 12.01 -13.55
C SER A 29 -8.08 11.92 -13.75
N SER A 30 -7.54 12.64 -14.75
CA SER A 30 -6.10 12.76 -14.93
C SER A 30 -5.45 13.49 -13.75
N ALA A 31 -4.35 12.95 -13.24
CA ALA A 31 -3.60 13.48 -12.09
C ALA A 31 -2.08 13.43 -12.35
N GLY A 32 -1.29 13.89 -11.38
CA GLY A 32 0.18 13.81 -11.43
C GLY A 32 0.68 12.37 -11.41
N GLY A 33 1.91 12.13 -11.89
CA GLY A 33 2.54 10.80 -11.95
C GLY A 33 2.98 10.24 -10.59
N GLY A 34 2.46 10.74 -9.48
CA GLY A 34 2.93 10.43 -8.12
C GLY A 34 4.36 10.91 -7.85
N ALA A 35 4.83 10.68 -6.63
CA ALA A 35 6.18 11.04 -6.17
C ALA A 35 7.29 10.39 -7.00
N CYS A 36 7.03 9.24 -7.64
CA CYS A 36 7.99 8.58 -8.54
C CYS A 36 7.86 9.01 -10.01
N GLY A 37 6.95 9.94 -10.34
CA GLY A 37 6.76 10.51 -11.69
C GLY A 37 6.15 9.58 -12.74
N THR A 38 5.90 8.30 -12.42
CA THR A 38 5.49 7.26 -13.38
C THR A 38 4.27 6.45 -12.94
N CYS A 39 3.54 6.93 -11.91
CA CYS A 39 2.28 6.36 -11.46
C CYS A 39 1.20 6.48 -12.54
N LYS A 40 0.36 5.46 -12.63
CA LYS A 40 -0.73 5.31 -13.61
C LYS A 40 -1.89 4.58 -12.95
N SER A 41 -3.08 5.18 -12.95
CA SER A 41 -4.27 4.58 -12.31
C SER A 41 -4.67 3.24 -12.93
N ALA A 42 -4.34 3.01 -14.21
CA ALA A 42 -4.64 1.79 -14.95
C ALA A 42 -3.60 0.66 -14.77
N SER A 43 -2.54 0.85 -13.97
CA SER A 43 -1.46 -0.14 -13.77
C SER A 43 -1.45 -0.65 -12.33
N LEU A 44 -0.82 -1.79 -12.06
CA LEU A 44 -0.73 -2.34 -10.70
C LEU A 44 0.34 -1.62 -9.87
N HIS A 45 0.00 -0.42 -9.41
CA HIS A 45 0.90 0.42 -8.62
C HIS A 45 0.34 0.70 -7.23
N CYS A 46 1.24 1.08 -6.31
CA CYS A 46 0.91 1.50 -4.96
C CYS A 46 1.72 2.73 -4.50
N ALA A 47 1.21 3.37 -3.45
CA ALA A 47 1.95 4.31 -2.62
C ALA A 47 2.53 3.59 -1.39
N TRP A 48 3.74 3.95 -0.95
CA TRP A 48 4.34 3.44 0.28
C TRP A 48 4.87 4.59 1.17
N PRO A 49 4.69 4.54 2.51
CA PRO A 49 5.03 5.66 3.41
C PRO A 49 6.53 5.83 3.65
N ASN A 50 7.35 4.78 3.48
CA ASN A 50 8.80 4.87 3.67
C ASN A 50 9.57 4.70 2.34
N THR A 51 9.32 5.58 1.37
CA THR A 51 10.00 5.57 0.05
C THR A 51 11.22 6.48 -0.05
N SER A 52 11.26 7.53 0.77
CA SER A 52 12.34 8.51 0.91
C SER A 52 12.20 9.18 2.27
N ASP A 53 13.21 9.96 2.69
CA ASP A 53 13.12 10.69 3.96
C ASP A 53 11.98 11.73 3.92
N ALA A 54 11.86 12.47 2.81
CA ALA A 54 10.76 13.41 2.60
C ALA A 54 9.37 12.73 2.65
N CYS A 55 9.26 11.50 2.14
CA CYS A 55 8.00 10.75 2.24
C CYS A 55 7.72 10.30 3.67
N PHE A 56 8.74 9.81 4.36
CA PHE A 56 8.62 9.36 5.74
C PHE A 56 8.25 10.53 6.67
N ASP A 57 8.84 11.71 6.47
CA ASP A 57 8.56 12.92 7.25
C ASP A 57 7.10 13.38 7.17
N ILE A 58 6.44 13.12 6.04
CA ILE A 58 5.02 13.44 5.84
C ILE A 58 4.13 12.35 6.43
N THR A 59 4.46 11.08 6.18
CA THR A 59 3.55 9.95 6.40
C THR A 59 3.62 9.35 7.80
N ARG A 60 4.80 9.44 8.43
CA ARG A 60 5.06 9.14 9.84
C ARG A 60 4.41 7.84 10.37
N PRO A 61 4.61 6.70 9.70
CA PRO A 61 4.05 5.41 10.14
C PRO A 61 4.57 4.98 11.54
N ASP A 62 5.72 5.52 11.95
CA ASP A 62 6.33 5.34 13.27
C ASP A 62 5.46 5.87 14.41
N LYS A 63 4.72 6.97 14.18
CA LYS A 63 3.79 7.51 15.18
C LYS A 63 2.63 6.55 15.50
N CYS A 64 2.31 5.65 14.57
CA CYS A 64 1.33 4.58 14.79
C CYS A 64 1.98 3.27 15.25
N GLY A 65 3.26 3.27 15.62
CA GLY A 65 4.01 2.09 16.07
C GLY A 65 4.43 1.14 14.95
N ASN A 66 4.43 1.58 13.68
CA ASN A 66 4.89 0.74 12.56
C ASN A 66 6.32 1.12 12.18
N ASP A 67 7.27 0.24 12.48
CA ASP A 67 8.65 0.37 12.03
C ASP A 67 8.81 -0.28 10.65
N LEU A 68 8.71 0.54 9.61
CA LEU A 68 8.70 0.08 8.22
C LEU A 68 10.08 0.19 7.62
N LEU A 69 10.55 -0.88 6.94
CA LEU A 69 11.76 -0.81 6.15
C LEU A 69 11.60 0.15 4.96
N ARG A 70 12.69 0.86 4.63
CA ARG A 70 12.77 1.71 3.44
C ARG A 70 12.63 0.85 2.20
N ARG A 71 11.61 1.14 1.38
CA ARG A 71 11.37 0.53 0.07
C ARG A 71 11.07 1.63 -0.93
N THR A 72 11.91 1.78 -1.94
CA THR A 72 11.89 2.94 -2.85
C THR A 72 11.05 2.68 -4.10
N CYS A 73 10.85 3.73 -4.91
CA CYS A 73 10.24 3.64 -6.24
C CYS A 73 10.79 2.46 -7.05
N GLY A 74 9.89 1.62 -7.60
CA GLY A 74 10.29 0.42 -8.36
C GLY A 74 10.35 -0.87 -7.56
N HIS A 75 10.36 -0.82 -6.23
CA HIS A 75 10.20 -2.03 -5.43
C HIS A 75 8.80 -2.64 -5.66
N GLN A 76 8.72 -3.96 -5.62
CA GLN A 76 7.50 -4.72 -5.81
C GLN A 76 7.09 -5.40 -4.51
N PHE A 77 5.82 -5.29 -4.15
CA PHE A 77 5.19 -6.05 -3.08
C PHE A 77 4.23 -7.08 -3.65
N PHE A 78 4.05 -8.18 -2.93
CA PHE A 78 2.95 -9.11 -3.12
C PHE A 78 1.90 -8.86 -2.05
N VAL A 79 0.65 -8.68 -2.47
CA VAL A 79 -0.45 -8.26 -1.61
C VAL A 79 -1.64 -9.17 -1.80
N LYS A 80 -2.25 -9.57 -0.69
CA LYS A 80 -3.46 -10.39 -0.68
C LYS A 80 -4.52 -9.81 0.26
N HIS A 81 -5.77 -9.79 -0.18
CA HIS A 81 -6.91 -9.41 0.67
C HIS A 81 -7.17 -10.49 1.73
N LEU A 82 -7.43 -10.13 2.99
CA LEU A 82 -7.63 -11.13 4.05
C LEU A 82 -8.81 -12.09 3.80
N CYS A 83 -9.93 -11.58 3.28
CA CYS A 83 -11.05 -12.42 2.81
C CYS A 83 -10.83 -13.12 1.47
N GLY A 84 -9.81 -12.71 0.72
CA GLY A 84 -9.65 -13.08 -0.67
C GLY A 84 -8.70 -14.27 -0.83
N THR A 85 -8.75 -14.87 -2.01
CA THR A 85 -7.79 -15.91 -2.40
C THR A 85 -6.69 -15.37 -3.31
N SER A 86 -6.97 -14.29 -4.06
CA SER A 86 -6.05 -13.68 -5.01
C SER A 86 -4.93 -12.88 -4.35
N GLU A 87 -3.70 -13.15 -4.77
CA GLU A 87 -2.53 -12.34 -4.49
C GLU A 87 -2.10 -11.61 -5.77
N ILE A 88 -1.72 -10.35 -5.66
CA ILE A 88 -1.23 -9.54 -6.77
C ILE A 88 0.15 -8.96 -6.47
N ALA A 89 0.93 -8.74 -7.52
CA ALA A 89 2.14 -7.94 -7.44
C ALA A 89 1.83 -6.47 -7.73
N VAL A 90 2.26 -5.57 -6.86
CA VAL A 90 2.13 -4.10 -7.03
C VAL A 90 3.49 -3.45 -6.95
N THR A 91 3.71 -2.41 -7.76
CA THR A 91 4.98 -1.68 -7.78
C THR A 91 4.84 -0.30 -7.14
N ILE A 92 5.80 0.09 -6.30
CA ILE A 92 5.83 1.41 -5.68
C ILE A 92 6.03 2.48 -6.77
N ARG A 93 5.07 3.40 -6.85
CA ARG A 93 5.10 4.58 -7.75
C ARG A 93 4.70 5.88 -7.08
N ASP A 94 4.37 5.86 -5.80
CA ASP A 94 4.03 7.07 -5.06
C ASP A 94 4.45 7.01 -3.58
N CYS A 95 4.41 8.15 -2.94
CA CYS A 95 4.54 8.34 -1.50
C CYS A 95 3.16 8.35 -0.85
N GLY A 96 3.03 7.69 0.30
CA GLY A 96 1.78 7.65 1.06
C GLY A 96 1.40 6.21 1.44
N PRO A 97 0.27 6.00 2.12
CA PRO A 97 -0.63 7.01 2.70
C PRO A 97 0.05 7.84 3.79
N GLN A 98 -0.58 8.96 4.17
CA GLN A 98 -0.24 9.68 5.39
C GLN A 98 -0.74 8.90 6.62
N THR A 99 0.00 7.84 6.97
CA THR A 99 -0.39 6.84 7.98
C THR A 99 -0.73 7.47 9.34
N ASP A 100 -0.02 8.50 9.78
CA ASP A 100 -0.23 9.12 11.10
C ASP A 100 -1.59 9.80 11.30
N LEU A 101 -2.30 10.14 10.23
CA LEU A 101 -3.68 10.64 10.31
C LEU A 101 -4.71 9.53 10.67
N TRP A 102 -4.32 8.27 10.52
CA TRP A 102 -5.23 7.12 10.56
C TRP A 102 -4.73 6.03 11.52
N CYS A 103 -3.93 6.39 12.53
CA CYS A 103 -3.45 5.44 13.53
C CYS A 103 -4.63 4.74 14.21
N GLY A 104 -4.60 3.41 14.24
CA GLY A 104 -5.65 2.61 14.86
C GLY A 104 -6.92 2.44 14.03
N GLU A 105 -6.98 2.93 12.78
CA GLU A 105 -7.99 2.43 11.82
C GLU A 105 -7.91 0.89 11.82
N LYS A 106 -9.07 0.25 11.63
CA LYS A 106 -9.17 -1.20 11.64
C LYS A 106 -10.20 -1.71 10.65
N ARG A 107 -9.80 -2.71 9.85
CA ARG A 107 -10.71 -3.52 9.03
C ARG A 107 -10.49 -4.99 9.30
N CYS A 108 -11.58 -5.75 9.41
CA CYS A 108 -11.51 -7.17 9.73
C CYS A 108 -12.15 -8.03 8.64
N CYS A 109 -11.66 -9.26 8.55
CA CYS A 109 -12.27 -10.34 7.80
C CYS A 109 -12.15 -11.65 8.56
N GLY A 110 -13.26 -12.36 8.75
CA GLY A 110 -13.25 -13.70 9.33
C GLY A 110 -12.61 -13.79 10.73
N GLY A 111 -12.67 -12.71 11.52
CA GLY A 111 -12.05 -12.62 12.83
C GLY A 111 -10.59 -12.16 12.84
N THR A 112 -9.92 -12.07 11.70
CA THR A 112 -8.59 -11.46 11.57
C THR A 112 -8.73 -10.00 11.18
N CYS A 113 -8.03 -9.10 11.89
CA CYS A 113 -8.08 -7.68 11.63
C CYS A 113 -6.73 -7.16 11.15
N ALA A 114 -6.81 -6.21 10.24
CA ALA A 114 -5.71 -5.38 9.82
C ALA A 114 -5.90 -3.97 10.39
N THR A 115 -4.80 -3.33 10.75
CA THR A 115 -4.79 -2.03 11.40
C THR A 115 -3.78 -1.12 10.74
N ASN A 116 -4.01 0.19 10.84
CA ASN A 116 -3.20 1.24 10.23
C ASN A 116 -3.20 1.15 8.71
N ARG A 117 -3.39 2.28 8.04
CA ARG A 117 -3.28 2.34 6.59
C ARG A 117 -1.82 2.47 6.19
N LEU A 118 -1.24 1.41 5.62
CA LEU A 118 0.18 1.38 5.25
C LEU A 118 0.41 1.39 3.74
N ILE A 119 -0.63 1.17 2.93
CA ILE A 119 -0.50 1.09 1.49
C ILE A 119 -1.76 1.61 0.80
N ASP A 120 -1.59 2.41 -0.24
CA ASP A 120 -2.69 2.83 -1.11
C ASP A 120 -2.49 2.25 -2.50
N PHE A 121 -3.55 1.70 -3.08
CA PHE A 121 -3.52 1.12 -4.41
C PHE A 121 -4.05 2.09 -5.46
N THR A 122 -3.48 2.03 -6.64
CA THR A 122 -4.18 2.52 -7.83
C THR A 122 -5.49 1.75 -8.04
N PRO A 123 -6.51 2.31 -8.72
CA PRO A 123 -7.79 1.63 -8.83
C PRO A 123 -7.68 0.31 -9.59
N ALA A 124 -6.78 0.19 -10.56
CA ALA A 124 -6.52 -1.08 -11.25
C ALA A 124 -5.96 -2.16 -10.33
N ALA A 125 -5.15 -1.82 -9.33
CA ALA A 125 -4.70 -2.76 -8.29
C ALA A 125 -5.81 -3.07 -7.29
N PHE A 126 -6.49 -2.05 -6.76
CA PHE A 126 -7.53 -2.23 -5.75
C PHE A 126 -8.66 -3.13 -6.25
N THR A 127 -9.09 -2.94 -7.49
CA THR A 127 -10.16 -3.74 -8.14
C THR A 127 -9.83 -5.22 -8.31
N ARG A 128 -8.56 -5.63 -8.17
CA ARG A 128 -8.19 -7.06 -8.14
C ARG A 128 -8.35 -7.68 -6.75
N LEU A 129 -8.40 -6.84 -5.71
CA LEU A 129 -8.47 -7.26 -4.31
C LEU A 129 -9.85 -7.01 -3.69
N GLY A 130 -10.60 -6.00 -4.16
CA GLY A 130 -11.93 -5.65 -3.67
C GLY A 130 -12.64 -4.61 -4.55
N SER A 131 -13.83 -4.17 -4.16
CA SER A 131 -14.57 -3.12 -4.87
C SER A 131 -14.07 -1.73 -4.48
N LEU A 132 -13.91 -0.80 -5.44
CA LEU A 132 -13.56 0.60 -5.13
C LEU A 132 -14.55 1.26 -4.15
N SER A 133 -15.82 0.85 -4.19
CA SER A 133 -16.84 1.33 -3.26
C SER A 133 -16.63 0.92 -1.80
N ALA A 134 -15.81 -0.11 -1.54
CA ALA A 134 -15.42 -0.47 -0.18
C ALA A 134 -14.55 0.62 0.47
N GLY A 135 -13.77 1.35 -0.33
CA GLY A 135 -12.83 2.40 0.10
C GLY A 135 -11.60 1.86 0.84
N LEU A 136 -11.81 0.92 1.76
CA LEU A 136 -10.81 0.30 2.60
C LEU A 136 -10.95 -1.23 2.59
N ILE A 137 -9.81 -1.92 2.53
CA ILE A 137 -9.75 -3.37 2.61
C ILE A 137 -8.62 -3.82 3.54
N PRO A 138 -8.78 -4.94 4.27
CA PRO A 138 -7.70 -5.53 5.05
C PRO A 138 -6.82 -6.41 4.15
N VAL A 139 -5.50 -6.23 4.19
CA VAL A 139 -4.56 -6.97 3.36
C VAL A 139 -3.37 -7.53 4.16
N THR A 140 -2.75 -8.58 3.64
CA THR A 140 -1.37 -8.93 3.96
C THR A 140 -0.43 -8.40 2.88
N ILE A 141 0.76 -7.96 3.28
CA ILE A 141 1.82 -7.43 2.41
C ILE A 141 3.10 -8.23 2.67
N ARG A 142 3.74 -8.71 1.61
CA ARG A 142 5.08 -9.31 1.68
C ARG A 142 5.99 -8.78 0.57
N SER A 143 7.29 -8.82 0.84
CA SER A 143 8.38 -8.36 -0.01
C SER A 143 9.07 -9.55 -0.65
#